data_AF-A0A2D6AHD5-F1
#
_entry.id   AF-A0A2D6AHD5-F1
#
_cell.length_a   1.000
_cell.length_b   1.000
_cell.length_c   1.000
_cell.angle_alpha   90.00
_cell.angle_beta   90.00
_cell.angle_gamma   90.00
#
_symmetry.space_group_name_H-M   'P 1'
#
loop_
_entity.id
_entity.type
_entity.pdbx_description
1 polymer ?
#
loop_
_entity_poly.entity_id
_entity_poly.type
_entity_poly.pdbx_seq_one_letter_code
_entity_poly.pdbx_strand_id
1 'polypeptide(L)'
;MITGSIRSQIDAIWDAFWSGGISNPLEVIEQITYLLFLKRLDENQLLEERRATELGQPMRRSYFPEGNDDSGQPYSDMRWSHFKNFAPQRMFDVVDNRIFPLLRSVGGDDTSFSKHMEDARFTIPTPNLLHRVVDMLDEVQMDDRDTKGDLYEYMLSKIATAGQNGQFRTPRHIIQLMVELTAPQPGETICDPACGTAGFLVATGEYLRDNHPEVLMSDASRSHFNEKMFHGYDFDNTMLRIGSMNMLLHGVENPAIDHKDSLSEEASGDIELYDLVLANPPLADYRFNSGGTSIFTNIFGINRDLCSGTDY
;
A
#
# COMPACT_ATOMS: atom_id res chain seq x y z
N MET A 1 -3.91 14.59 -11.22
CA MET A 1 -2.73 15.32 -11.75
C MET A 1 -2.17 16.12 -10.58
N ILE A 2 -1.03 15.70 -10.02
CA ILE A 2 -0.47 16.27 -8.79
C ILE A 2 -0.42 17.80 -8.89
N THR A 3 -1.01 18.49 -7.92
CA THR A 3 -0.90 19.95 -7.85
C THR A 3 0.56 20.36 -7.65
N GLY A 4 0.97 21.48 -8.24
CA GLY A 4 2.37 21.94 -8.17
C GLY A 4 2.89 22.07 -6.73
N SER A 5 2.01 22.36 -5.76
CA SER A 5 2.36 22.49 -4.34
C SER A 5 2.74 21.16 -3.69
N ILE A 6 1.98 20.08 -3.91
CA ILE A 6 2.25 18.76 -3.32
C ILE A 6 3.57 18.21 -3.86
N ARG A 7 3.81 18.40 -5.16
CA ARG A 7 5.08 18.02 -5.78
C ARG A 7 6.27 18.69 -5.09
N SER A 8 6.20 20.01 -4.89
CA SER A 8 7.26 20.77 -4.23
C SER A 8 7.46 20.37 -2.76
N GLN A 9 6.38 20.03 -2.04
CA GLN A 9 6.50 19.51 -0.67
C GLN A 9 7.27 18.18 -0.65
N ILE A 10 7.00 17.29 -1.60
CA ILE A 10 7.68 15.99 -1.66
C ILE A 10 9.12 16.10 -2.12
N ASP A 11 9.40 16.99 -3.07
CA ASP A 11 10.79 17.31 -3.40
C ASP A 11 11.55 17.82 -2.17
N ALA A 12 10.93 18.68 -1.35
CA ALA A 12 11.55 19.16 -0.12
C ALA A 12 11.78 18.06 0.93
N ILE A 13 10.84 17.11 1.07
CA ILE A 13 10.99 15.94 1.94
C ILE A 13 12.13 15.05 1.44
N TRP A 14 12.16 14.76 0.14
CA TRP A 14 13.21 13.97 -0.51
C TRP A 14 14.59 14.59 -0.30
N ASP A 15 14.72 15.89 -0.55
CA ASP A 15 15.96 16.64 -0.37
C ASP A 15 16.40 16.64 1.11
N ALA A 16 15.45 16.70 2.05
CA ALA A 16 15.76 16.59 3.47
C ALA A 16 16.38 15.22 3.79
N PHE A 17 15.82 14.12 3.29
CA PHE A 17 16.39 12.78 3.46
C PHE A 17 17.78 12.66 2.84
N TRP A 18 17.96 13.17 1.63
CA TRP A 18 19.26 13.14 0.94
C TRP A 18 20.32 13.94 1.70
N SER A 19 19.98 15.16 2.14
CA SER A 19 20.87 16.00 2.96
C SER A 19 21.13 15.42 4.36
N GLY A 20 20.20 14.61 4.86
CA GLY A 20 20.27 13.92 6.14
C GLY A 20 21.07 12.62 6.13
N GLY A 21 21.56 12.19 4.96
CA GLY A 21 22.47 11.05 4.81
C GLY A 21 21.85 9.77 4.26
N ILE A 22 20.56 9.78 3.88
CA ILE A 22 19.92 8.63 3.21
C ILE A 22 19.97 8.84 1.70
N SER A 23 20.82 8.08 1.01
CA SER A 23 21.06 8.20 -0.44
C SER A 23 20.32 7.14 -1.26
N ASN A 24 19.78 6.10 -0.64
CA ASN A 24 19.03 5.05 -1.33
C ASN A 24 17.56 5.49 -1.55
N PRO A 25 17.11 5.68 -2.80
CA PRO A 25 15.73 6.10 -3.11
C PRO A 25 14.65 5.17 -2.54
N LEU A 26 14.90 3.86 -2.51
CA LEU A 26 13.96 2.88 -1.97
C LEU A 26 13.77 3.08 -0.47
N GLU A 27 14.87 3.29 0.25
CA GLU A 27 14.86 3.52 1.68
C GLU A 27 14.12 4.80 2.04
N VAL A 28 14.34 5.89 1.29
CA VAL A 28 13.60 7.15 1.47
C VAL A 28 12.09 6.94 1.37
N ILE A 29 11.64 6.19 0.36
CA ILE A 29 10.21 5.95 0.14
C ILE A 29 9.63 5.06 1.22
N GLU A 30 10.35 4.05 1.67
CA GLU A 30 9.92 3.23 2.81
C GLU A 30 9.72 4.09 4.05
N GLN A 31 10.70 4.93 4.40
CA GLN A 31 10.60 5.79 5.58
C GLN A 31 9.44 6.79 5.47
N ILE A 32 9.26 7.43 4.31
CA ILE A 32 8.11 8.32 4.08
C ILE A 32 6.80 7.52 4.22
N THR A 33 6.74 6.33 3.64
CA THR A 33 5.52 5.52 3.64
C THR A 33 5.15 5.04 5.04
N TYR A 34 6.12 4.64 5.87
CA TYR A 34 5.87 4.33 7.28
C TYR A 34 5.27 5.52 8.03
N LEU A 35 5.84 6.72 7.85
CA LEU A 35 5.34 7.93 8.52
C LEU A 35 3.94 8.33 8.04
N LEU A 36 3.68 8.23 6.73
CA LEU A 36 2.35 8.47 6.18
C LEU A 36 1.32 7.46 6.66
N PHE A 37 1.73 6.20 6.79
CA PHE A 37 0.88 5.16 7.37
C PHE A 37 0.52 5.48 8.82
N LEU A 38 1.48 5.91 9.64
CA LEU A 38 1.24 6.33 11.02
C LEU A 38 0.29 7.52 11.12
N LYS A 39 0.47 8.53 10.25
CA LYS A 39 -0.45 9.67 10.14
C LYS A 39 -1.87 9.19 9.85
N ARG A 40 -2.02 8.30 8.87
CA ARG A 40 -3.31 7.74 8.47
C ARG A 40 -3.98 6.92 9.59
N LEU A 41 -3.22 6.09 10.31
CA LEU A 41 -3.76 5.32 11.42
C LEU A 41 -4.38 6.24 12.48
N ASP A 42 -3.72 7.35 12.79
CA ASP A 42 -4.24 8.33 13.73
C ASP A 42 -5.44 9.12 13.17
N GLU A 43 -5.45 9.46 11.88
CA GLU A 43 -6.62 10.06 11.22
C GLU A 43 -7.86 9.13 11.29
N ASN A 44 -7.68 7.83 11.07
CA ASN A 44 -8.75 6.84 11.19
C ASN A 44 -9.23 6.70 12.64
N GLN A 45 -8.31 6.69 13.60
CA GLN A 45 -8.64 6.70 15.04
C GLN A 45 -9.48 7.93 15.40
N LEU A 46 -9.05 9.13 14.98
CA LEU A 46 -9.77 10.38 15.20
C LEU A 46 -11.16 10.40 14.54
N LEU A 47 -11.31 9.75 13.38
CA LEU A 47 -12.59 9.62 12.71
C LEU A 47 -13.56 8.73 13.51
N GLU A 48 -13.09 7.57 13.97
CA GLU A 48 -13.90 6.66 14.79
C GLU A 48 -14.22 7.26 16.17
N GLU A 49 -13.30 8.00 16.80
CA GLU A 49 -13.53 8.74 18.05
C GLU A 49 -14.62 9.81 17.88
N ARG A 50 -14.55 10.61 16.80
CA ARG A 50 -15.58 11.61 16.48
C ARG A 50 -16.93 10.97 16.27
N ARG A 51 -16.99 9.91 15.47
CA ARG A 51 -18.21 9.14 15.22
C ARG A 51 -18.81 8.59 16.51
N ALA A 52 -17.99 7.97 17.35
CA ALA A 52 -18.43 7.40 18.63
C ALA A 52 -19.04 8.48 19.53
N THR A 53 -18.41 9.65 19.58
CA THR A 53 -18.88 10.82 20.33
C THR A 53 -20.20 11.37 19.77
N GLU A 54 -20.29 11.56 18.45
CA GLU A 54 -21.47 12.13 17.78
C GLU A 54 -22.69 11.21 17.85
N LEU A 55 -22.50 9.90 17.69
CA LEU A 55 -23.57 8.91 17.71
C LEU A 55 -23.88 8.38 19.12
N GLY A 56 -23.05 8.69 20.12
CA GLY A 56 -23.14 8.11 21.46
C GLY A 56 -22.97 6.59 21.47
N GLN A 57 -22.25 6.03 20.50
CA GLN A 57 -22.01 4.60 20.32
C GLN A 57 -20.54 4.27 20.63
N PRO A 58 -20.20 3.05 21.07
CA PRO A 58 -18.80 2.65 21.22
C PRO A 58 -18.08 2.71 19.86
N MET A 59 -16.76 2.95 19.89
CA MET A 59 -15.92 2.85 18.69
C MET A 59 -16.07 1.47 18.08
N ARG A 60 -16.23 1.41 16.75
CA ARG A 60 -16.37 0.13 16.05
C ARG A 60 -15.05 -0.62 15.99
N ARG A 61 -13.96 0.12 15.91
CA ARG A 61 -12.60 -0.37 15.83
C ARG A 61 -11.67 0.62 16.53
N SER A 62 -10.68 0.08 17.25
CA SER A 62 -9.54 0.85 17.73
C SER A 62 -8.31 0.52 16.89
N TYR A 63 -7.57 1.53 16.47
CA TYR A 63 -6.33 1.39 15.71
C TYR A 63 -5.09 1.45 16.61
N PHE A 64 -5.24 1.94 17.84
CA PHE A 64 -4.20 1.94 18.87
C PHE A 64 -4.68 1.21 20.12
N PRO A 65 -3.81 0.48 20.84
CA PRO A 65 -4.16 -0.07 22.13
C PRO A 65 -4.52 1.04 23.14
N GLU A 66 -5.40 0.72 24.10
CA GLU A 66 -5.74 1.65 25.18
C GLU A 66 -4.83 1.46 26.40
N GLY A 67 -4.63 2.53 27.18
CA GLY A 67 -3.85 2.49 28.42
C GLY A 67 -2.35 2.71 28.19
N ASN A 68 -1.54 1.94 28.91
CA ASN A 68 -0.08 2.06 28.92
C ASN A 68 0.57 0.77 28.40
N ASP A 69 1.73 0.93 27.78
CA ASP A 69 2.58 -0.20 27.42
C ASP A 69 3.28 -0.82 28.64
N ASP A 70 4.05 -1.88 28.40
CA ASP A 70 4.83 -2.59 29.43
C ASP A 70 5.83 -1.69 30.17
N SER A 71 6.20 -0.55 29.58
CA SER A 71 7.09 0.45 30.19
C SER A 71 6.34 1.52 30.99
N GLY A 72 5.01 1.39 31.11
CA GLY A 72 4.14 2.34 31.81
C GLY A 72 3.90 3.65 31.04
N GLN A 73 4.29 3.72 29.76
CA GLN A 73 4.05 4.90 28.93
C GLN A 73 2.71 4.78 28.19
N PRO A 74 1.94 5.87 28.04
CA PRO A 74 0.67 5.82 27.33
C PRO A 74 0.83 5.38 25.88
N TYR A 75 -0.07 4.53 25.38
CA TYR A 75 -0.16 4.22 23.96
C TYR A 75 -0.55 5.45 23.12
N SER A 76 -1.22 6.44 23.73
CA SER A 76 -1.53 7.71 23.08
C SER A 76 -0.30 8.48 22.62
N ASP A 77 0.86 8.29 23.25
CA ASP A 77 2.12 8.92 22.83
C ASP A 77 2.57 8.44 21.45
N MET A 78 2.05 7.31 20.97
CA MET A 78 2.38 6.72 19.67
C MET A 78 1.51 7.28 18.53
N ARG A 79 0.50 8.10 18.86
CA ARG A 79 -0.39 8.74 17.89
C ARG A 79 0.32 9.92 17.22
N TRP A 80 0.13 10.06 15.91
CA TRP A 80 0.69 11.17 15.12
C TRP A 80 0.41 12.54 15.74
N SER A 81 -0.85 12.79 16.10
CA SER A 81 -1.32 14.01 16.76
C SER A 81 -0.63 14.33 18.09
N HIS A 82 -0.03 13.34 18.74
CA HIS A 82 0.72 13.50 19.98
C HIS A 82 2.22 13.66 19.71
N PHE A 83 2.86 12.66 19.10
CA PHE A 83 4.33 12.66 19.01
C PHE A 83 4.88 13.76 18.12
N LYS A 84 4.10 14.28 17.16
CA LYS A 84 4.54 15.40 16.31
C LYS A 84 4.90 16.65 17.11
N ASN A 85 4.35 16.78 18.33
CA ASN A 85 4.61 17.92 19.22
C ASN A 85 5.74 17.63 20.24
N PHE A 86 6.38 16.47 20.19
CA PHE A 86 7.48 16.14 21.10
C PHE A 86 8.79 16.79 20.66
N ALA A 87 9.67 17.03 21.63
CA ALA A 87 11.04 17.43 21.34
C ALA A 87 11.73 16.38 20.44
N PRO A 88 12.64 16.77 19.53
CA PRO A 88 13.22 15.87 18.53
C PRO A 88 13.71 14.53 19.09
N GLN A 89 14.44 14.56 20.21
CA GLN A 89 14.96 13.35 20.83
C GLN A 89 13.84 12.41 21.30
N ARG A 90 12.82 12.93 21.99
CA ARG A 90 11.70 12.12 22.48
C ARG A 90 10.88 11.56 21.32
N MET A 91 10.66 12.35 20.26
CA MET A 91 9.99 11.88 19.04
C MET A 91 10.74 10.69 18.44
N PHE A 92 12.06 10.81 18.32
CA PHE A 92 12.93 9.75 17.80
C PHE A 92 12.83 8.48 18.64
N ASP A 93 12.94 8.62 19.96
CA ASP A 93 12.89 7.47 20.88
C ASP A 93 11.53 6.74 20.82
N VAL A 94 10.42 7.49 20.69
CA VAL A 94 9.07 6.92 20.58
C VAL A 94 8.89 6.22 19.23
N VAL A 95 9.31 6.85 18.13
CA VAL A 95 9.18 6.26 16.78
C VAL A 95 9.99 4.97 16.68
N ASP A 96 11.27 5.02 17.04
CA ASP A 96 12.20 3.90 16.91
C ASP A 96 11.86 2.74 17.86
N ASN A 97 11.72 3.03 19.17
CA ASN A 97 11.64 1.98 20.19
C ASN A 97 10.22 1.50 20.52
N ARG A 98 9.18 2.26 20.14
CA ARG A 98 7.79 1.93 20.50
C ARG A 98 6.95 1.71 19.25
N ILE A 99 6.97 2.66 18.32
CA ILE A 99 6.09 2.61 17.14
C ILE A 99 6.50 1.52 16.16
N PHE A 100 7.77 1.41 15.77
CA PHE A 100 8.18 0.38 14.82
C PHE A 100 8.03 -1.06 15.33
N PRO A 101 8.28 -1.37 16.62
CA PRO A 101 7.89 -2.66 17.21
C PRO A 101 6.38 -2.91 17.15
N LEU A 102 5.55 -1.90 17.40
CA LEU A 102 4.10 -2.03 17.27
C LEU A 102 3.68 -2.21 15.80
N LEU A 103 4.27 -1.50 14.84
CA LEU A 103 3.96 -1.68 13.41
C LEU A 103 4.24 -3.11 12.93
N ARG A 104 5.25 -3.77 13.50
CA ARG A 104 5.56 -5.18 13.24
C ARG A 104 4.51 -6.15 13.78
N SER A 105 3.76 -5.75 14.80
CA SER A 105 2.68 -6.56 15.40
C SER A 105 1.27 -6.09 15.02
N VAL A 106 1.13 -4.89 14.43
CA VAL A 106 -0.14 -4.32 13.99
C VAL A 106 -0.55 -4.96 12.68
N GLY A 107 -1.67 -5.66 12.74
CA GLY A 107 -2.27 -6.46 11.67
C GLY A 107 -2.80 -7.79 12.20
N GLY A 108 -2.33 -8.24 13.37
CA GLY A 108 -2.67 -9.57 13.88
C GLY A 108 -1.84 -10.65 13.17
N ASP A 109 -1.70 -11.81 13.81
CA ASP A 109 -0.70 -12.83 13.47
C ASP A 109 -0.82 -13.44 12.05
N ASP A 110 -1.79 -13.03 11.23
CA ASP A 110 -2.10 -13.63 9.91
C ASP A 110 -2.36 -12.64 8.75
N THR A 111 -2.08 -11.33 8.88
CA THR A 111 -2.27 -10.39 7.74
C THR A 111 -1.04 -10.29 6.85
N SER A 112 -1.27 -10.12 5.54
CA SER A 112 -0.22 -9.84 4.55
C SER A 112 0.66 -8.65 4.97
N PHE A 113 0.03 -7.60 5.50
CA PHE A 113 0.73 -6.42 5.98
C PHE A 113 1.75 -6.77 7.08
N SER A 114 1.36 -7.52 8.12
CA SER A 114 2.29 -7.89 9.19
C SER A 114 3.47 -8.72 8.68
N LYS A 115 3.26 -9.63 7.72
CA LYS A 115 4.34 -10.40 7.09
C LYS A 115 5.38 -9.50 6.40
N HIS A 116 4.92 -8.53 5.61
CA HIS A 116 5.83 -7.59 4.92
C HIS A 116 6.49 -6.58 5.84
N MET A 117 5.89 -6.34 7.01
CA MET A 117 6.43 -5.45 8.04
C MET A 117 7.42 -6.13 8.97
N GLU A 118 7.51 -7.46 9.02
CA GLU A 118 8.40 -8.19 9.96
C GLU A 118 9.85 -7.67 9.91
N ASP A 119 10.35 -7.44 8.70
CA ASP A 119 11.69 -6.91 8.43
C ASP A 119 11.76 -5.37 8.31
N ALA A 120 10.67 -4.65 8.62
CA ALA A 120 10.64 -3.20 8.58
C ALA A 120 11.65 -2.61 9.57
N ARG A 121 12.49 -1.70 9.08
CA ARG A 121 13.51 -1.01 9.87
C ARG A 121 13.30 0.49 9.82
N PHE A 122 13.37 1.11 10.99
CA PHE A 122 13.54 2.54 11.08
C PHE A 122 15.00 2.89 10.79
N THR A 123 15.23 3.72 9.78
CA THR A 123 16.61 4.02 9.32
C THR A 123 16.93 5.50 9.31
N ILE A 124 16.02 6.36 9.76
CA ILE A 124 16.26 7.79 9.88
C ILE A 124 17.41 8.00 10.88
N PRO A 125 18.54 8.60 10.46
CA PRO A 125 19.76 8.57 11.27
C PRO A 125 19.78 9.56 12.43
N THR A 126 18.96 10.62 12.40
CA THR A 126 19.02 11.69 13.41
C THR A 126 17.63 12.18 13.86
N PRO A 127 17.49 12.57 15.14
CA PRO A 127 16.27 13.18 15.68
C PRO A 127 15.81 14.43 14.94
N ASN A 128 16.76 15.29 14.53
CA ASN A 128 16.43 16.53 13.82
C ASN A 128 15.89 16.26 12.41
N LEU A 129 16.40 15.23 11.72
CA LEU A 129 15.87 14.85 10.42
C LEU A 129 14.44 14.33 10.56
N LEU A 130 14.19 13.44 11.52
CA LEU A 130 12.84 12.93 11.79
C LEU A 130 11.86 14.08 12.06
N HIS A 131 12.20 14.98 12.99
CA HIS A 131 11.34 16.12 13.32
C HIS A 131 11.01 16.96 12.09
N ARG A 132 12.03 17.31 11.29
CA ARG A 132 11.83 18.10 10.06
C ARG A 132 10.92 17.38 9.07
N VAL A 133 11.10 16.07 8.88
CA VAL A 133 10.27 15.28 7.97
C VAL A 133 8.84 15.17 8.48
N VAL A 134 8.64 14.95 9.78
CA VAL A 134 7.31 14.90 10.41
C VAL A 134 6.57 16.23 10.24
N ASP A 135 7.23 17.37 10.46
CA ASP A 135 6.63 18.69 10.25
C ASP A 135 6.17 18.86 8.79
N MET A 136 7.05 18.55 7.82
CA MET A 136 6.72 18.67 6.40
C MET A 136 5.58 17.73 5.99
N LEU A 137 5.55 16.51 6.51
CA LEU A 137 4.47 15.54 6.23
C LEU A 137 3.16 15.92 6.92
N ASP A 138 3.18 16.62 8.06
CA ASP A 138 1.97 17.10 8.73
C ASP A 138 1.22 18.11 7.86
N GLU A 139 1.96 18.97 7.15
CA GLU A 139 1.42 19.96 6.20
C GLU A 139 0.85 19.35 4.91
N VAL A 140 1.20 18.10 4.59
CA VAL A 140 0.64 17.42 3.41
C VAL A 140 -0.83 17.08 3.68
N GLN A 141 -1.73 17.77 2.98
CA GLN A 141 -3.16 17.50 3.04
C GLN A 141 -3.46 16.15 2.40
N MET A 142 -4.04 15.24 3.20
CA MET A 142 -4.33 13.85 2.82
C MET A 142 -5.83 13.59 2.69
N ASP A 143 -6.66 14.62 2.66
CA ASP A 143 -8.11 14.45 2.69
C ASP A 143 -8.66 13.85 1.40
N ASP A 144 -7.98 14.09 0.28
CA ASP A 144 -8.35 13.61 -1.04
C ASP A 144 -7.62 12.32 -1.42
N ARG A 145 -8.38 11.37 -1.99
CA ARG A 145 -7.86 10.06 -2.43
C ARG A 145 -6.97 10.20 -3.65
N ASP A 146 -7.36 11.04 -4.60
CA ASP A 146 -6.58 11.28 -5.82
C ASP A 146 -5.22 11.85 -5.43
N THR A 147 -5.19 12.79 -4.48
CA THR A 147 -3.97 13.36 -3.90
C THR A 147 -3.04 12.29 -3.31
N LYS A 148 -3.56 11.28 -2.61
CA LYS A 148 -2.75 10.18 -2.02
C LYS A 148 -2.12 9.29 -3.10
N GLY A 149 -2.90 8.95 -4.13
CA GLY A 149 -2.39 8.15 -5.25
C GLY A 149 -1.36 8.90 -6.07
N ASP A 150 -1.66 10.16 -6.39
CA ASP A 150 -0.77 11.08 -7.09
C ASP A 150 0.56 11.26 -6.33
N LEU A 151 0.49 11.37 -5.00
CA LEU A 151 1.65 11.43 -4.12
C LEU A 151 2.52 10.17 -4.19
N TYR A 152 1.90 9.00 -4.02
CA TYR A 152 2.63 7.73 -4.02
C TYR A 152 3.26 7.47 -5.39
N GLU A 153 2.50 7.68 -6.47
CA GLU A 153 3.00 7.60 -7.84
C GLU A 153 4.15 8.57 -8.10
N TYR A 154 4.10 9.79 -7.55
CA TYR A 154 5.21 10.72 -7.67
C TYR A 154 6.48 10.20 -7.01
N MET A 155 6.37 9.72 -5.78
CA MET A 155 7.49 9.12 -5.06
C MET A 155 8.07 7.93 -5.84
N LEU A 156 7.21 7.05 -6.35
CA LEU A 156 7.60 5.90 -7.14
C LEU A 156 8.31 6.30 -8.45
N SER A 157 7.87 7.38 -9.10
CA SER A 157 8.52 7.92 -10.31
C SER A 157 9.96 8.40 -10.06
N LYS A 158 10.27 8.86 -8.84
CA LYS A 158 11.63 9.23 -8.44
C LYS A 158 12.56 8.02 -8.38
N ILE A 159 12.07 6.84 -7.98
CA ILE A 159 12.84 5.58 -8.05
C ILE A 159 13.15 5.24 -9.50
N ALA A 160 12.14 5.30 -10.36
CA ALA A 160 12.26 4.90 -11.77
C ALA A 160 13.29 5.74 -12.52
N THR A 161 13.46 7.00 -12.12
CA THR A 161 14.44 7.92 -12.70
C THR A 161 15.85 7.73 -12.12
N ALA A 162 15.96 7.13 -10.93
CA ALA A 162 17.22 6.97 -10.19
C ALA A 162 17.99 5.66 -10.48
N GLY A 163 17.47 4.74 -11.30
CA GLY A 163 18.18 3.50 -11.64
C GLY A 163 17.46 2.54 -12.60
N GLN A 164 18.01 1.33 -12.75
CA GLN A 164 17.50 0.24 -13.59
C GLN A 164 16.10 -0.28 -13.18
N ASN A 165 15.56 0.14 -12.03
CA ASN A 165 14.28 -0.32 -11.47
C ASN A 165 13.05 0.30 -12.15
N GLY A 166 13.23 1.26 -13.07
CA GLY A 166 12.14 1.86 -13.85
C GLY A 166 11.61 0.97 -14.98
N GLN A 167 12.29 -0.13 -15.29
CA GLN A 167 12.05 -0.91 -16.52
C GLN A 167 10.83 -1.85 -16.50
N PHE A 168 10.13 -1.99 -15.37
CA PHE A 168 8.98 -2.91 -15.25
C PHE A 168 7.69 -2.26 -14.72
N ARG A 169 7.60 -0.93 -14.70
CA ARG A 169 6.38 -0.24 -14.27
C ARG A 169 5.41 -0.02 -15.42
N THR A 170 4.14 -0.35 -15.19
CA THR A 170 3.05 0.00 -16.09
C THR A 170 2.68 1.48 -15.91
N PRO A 171 2.66 2.29 -16.97
CA PRO A 171 2.22 3.69 -16.86
C PRO A 171 0.76 3.79 -16.38
N ARG A 172 0.46 4.76 -15.49
CA ARG A 172 -0.87 4.91 -14.86
C ARG A 172 -2.02 4.98 -15.87
N HIS A 173 -1.84 5.70 -16.98
CA HIS A 173 -2.88 5.81 -18.00
C HIS A 173 -3.19 4.48 -18.69
N ILE A 174 -2.21 3.58 -18.80
CA ILE A 174 -2.44 2.21 -19.32
C ILE A 174 -3.19 1.39 -18.28
N ILE A 175 -2.79 1.46 -17.01
CA ILE A 175 -3.50 0.79 -15.92
C ILE A 175 -4.98 1.23 -15.89
N GLN A 176 -5.24 2.54 -15.90
CA GLN A 176 -6.59 3.09 -15.88
C GLN A 176 -7.42 2.63 -17.08
N LEU A 177 -6.85 2.72 -18.29
CA LEU A 177 -7.51 2.23 -19.49
C LEU A 177 -7.90 0.75 -19.37
N MET A 178 -6.98 -0.09 -18.89
CA MET A 178 -7.23 -1.52 -18.73
C MET A 178 -8.33 -1.81 -17.70
N VAL A 179 -8.28 -1.14 -16.55
CA VAL A 179 -9.32 -1.27 -15.51
C VAL A 179 -10.68 -0.84 -16.05
N GLU A 180 -10.75 0.33 -16.72
CA GLU A 180 -11.98 0.84 -17.33
C GLU A 180 -12.55 -0.11 -18.39
N LEU A 181 -11.69 -0.73 -19.21
CA LEU A 181 -12.11 -1.71 -20.22
C LEU A 181 -12.64 -3.00 -19.59
N THR A 182 -12.05 -3.44 -18.48
CA THR A 182 -12.49 -4.67 -17.78
C THR A 182 -13.72 -4.47 -16.91
N ALA A 183 -14.02 -3.22 -16.52
CA ALA A 183 -15.17 -2.81 -15.73
C ALA A 183 -15.46 -3.74 -14.52
N PRO A 184 -14.51 -3.85 -13.56
CA PRO A 184 -14.59 -4.78 -12.45
C PRO A 184 -15.82 -4.53 -11.57
N GLN A 185 -16.35 -5.60 -10.98
CA GLN A 185 -17.61 -5.61 -10.23
C GLN A 185 -17.40 -5.85 -8.71
N PRO A 186 -18.29 -5.32 -7.84
CA PRO A 186 -18.19 -5.41 -6.38
C PRO A 186 -18.00 -6.80 -5.76
N GLY A 187 -18.46 -7.86 -6.45
CA GLY A 187 -18.42 -9.23 -5.94
C GLY A 187 -17.21 -10.04 -6.40
N GLU A 188 -16.42 -9.50 -7.33
CA GLU A 188 -15.32 -10.23 -7.98
C GLU A 188 -14.11 -10.40 -7.04
N THR A 189 -13.33 -11.44 -7.31
CA THR A 189 -11.95 -11.59 -6.83
C THR A 189 -10.97 -11.27 -7.96
N ILE A 190 -9.99 -10.43 -7.65
CA ILE A 190 -9.06 -9.85 -8.62
C ILE A 190 -7.64 -10.24 -8.24
N CYS A 191 -6.85 -10.65 -9.23
CA CYS A 191 -5.47 -11.05 -9.04
C CYS A 191 -4.51 -10.30 -9.98
N ASP A 192 -3.38 -9.88 -9.43
CA ASP A 192 -2.20 -9.42 -10.18
C ASP A 192 -0.98 -10.32 -9.85
N PRO A 193 -0.63 -11.30 -10.71
CA PRO A 193 0.46 -12.24 -10.47
C PRO A 193 1.87 -11.67 -10.66
N ALA A 194 1.99 -10.38 -11.00
CA ALA A 194 3.25 -9.66 -11.08
C ALA A 194 3.02 -8.22 -10.57
N CYS A 195 2.55 -8.12 -9.34
CA CYS A 195 1.90 -6.91 -8.85
C CYS A 195 2.84 -5.72 -8.68
N GLY A 196 4.14 -5.95 -8.47
CA GLY A 196 5.10 -4.90 -8.16
C GLY A 196 4.57 -4.02 -7.03
N THR A 197 4.26 -2.76 -7.35
CA THR A 197 3.70 -1.80 -6.39
C THR A 197 2.18 -1.76 -6.32
N ALA A 198 1.52 -2.85 -6.73
CA ALA A 198 0.07 -3.04 -6.72
C ALA A 198 -0.72 -2.02 -7.58
N GLY A 199 -0.15 -1.56 -8.69
CA GLY A 199 -0.75 -0.50 -9.52
C GLY A 199 -2.15 -0.85 -10.06
N PHE A 200 -2.32 -2.06 -10.60
CA PHE A 200 -3.63 -2.53 -11.09
C PHE A 200 -4.65 -2.70 -9.97
N LEU A 201 -4.23 -3.24 -8.83
CA LEU A 201 -5.10 -3.46 -7.68
C LEU A 201 -5.60 -2.13 -7.09
N VAL A 202 -4.71 -1.15 -6.96
CA VAL A 202 -5.05 0.22 -6.51
C VAL A 202 -6.06 0.86 -7.45
N ALA A 203 -5.77 0.87 -8.77
CA ALA A 203 -6.65 1.48 -9.75
C ALA A 203 -8.02 0.79 -9.81
N THR A 204 -8.07 -0.53 -9.60
CA THR A 204 -9.33 -1.26 -9.50
C THR A 204 -10.12 -0.86 -8.26
N GLY A 205 -9.46 -0.72 -7.10
CA GLY A 205 -10.09 -0.23 -5.89
C GLY A 205 -10.62 1.20 -6.00
N GLU A 206 -9.92 2.08 -6.71
CA GLU A 206 -10.39 3.43 -7.07
C GLU A 206 -11.65 3.34 -7.95
N TYR A 207 -11.58 2.61 -9.07
CA TYR A 207 -12.70 2.42 -10.01
C TYR A 207 -13.97 1.93 -9.32
N LEU A 208 -13.85 0.90 -8.46
CA LEU A 208 -14.99 0.34 -7.75
C LEU A 208 -15.64 1.33 -6.79
N ARG A 209 -14.88 2.22 -6.15
CA ARG A 209 -15.46 3.21 -5.23
C ARG A 209 -16.18 4.33 -5.95
N ASP A 210 -15.69 4.70 -7.13
CA ASP A 210 -16.26 5.78 -7.93
C ASP A 210 -17.51 5.33 -8.69
N ASN A 211 -17.51 4.08 -9.19
CA ASN A 211 -18.60 3.54 -9.99
C ASN A 211 -19.58 2.66 -9.19
N HIS A 212 -19.12 2.07 -8.09
CA HIS A 212 -19.89 1.12 -7.26
C HIS A 212 -19.78 1.43 -5.75
N PRO A 213 -20.27 2.59 -5.29
CA PRO A 213 -20.13 3.02 -3.89
C PRO A 213 -20.71 2.00 -2.88
N GLU A 214 -21.61 1.12 -3.29
CA GLU A 214 -22.15 -0.01 -2.52
C GLU A 214 -21.08 -0.95 -1.95
N VAL A 215 -19.88 -1.02 -2.54
CA VAL A 215 -18.73 -1.81 -2.02
C VAL A 215 -18.37 -1.45 -0.58
N LEU A 216 -18.70 -0.23 -0.13
CA LEU A 216 -18.40 0.25 1.22
C LEU A 216 -19.63 0.45 2.12
N MET A 217 -20.83 0.07 1.67
CA MET A 217 -22.08 0.42 2.37
C MET A 217 -22.50 -0.59 3.44
N SER A 218 -22.20 -1.88 3.23
CA SER A 218 -22.51 -2.94 4.19
C SER A 218 -21.23 -3.51 4.81
N ASP A 219 -21.32 -4.04 6.03
CA ASP A 219 -20.17 -4.66 6.69
C ASP A 219 -19.64 -5.86 5.89
N ALA A 220 -20.53 -6.63 5.24
CA ALA A 220 -20.17 -7.75 4.38
C ALA A 220 -19.42 -7.29 3.12
N SER A 221 -19.92 -6.27 2.42
CA SER A 221 -19.28 -5.69 1.23
C SER A 221 -17.93 -5.08 1.57
N ARG A 222 -17.84 -4.39 2.73
CA ARG A 222 -16.59 -3.82 3.25
C ARG A 222 -15.56 -4.89 3.57
N SER A 223 -15.97 -5.98 4.23
CA SER A 223 -15.07 -7.10 4.52
C SER A 223 -14.58 -7.74 3.22
N HIS A 224 -15.46 -7.96 2.22
CA HIS A 224 -15.02 -8.46 0.91
C HIS A 224 -13.99 -7.55 0.24
N PHE A 225 -14.29 -6.25 0.13
CA PHE A 225 -13.40 -5.25 -0.46
C PHE A 225 -12.04 -5.18 0.27
N ASN A 226 -12.03 -5.22 1.60
CA ASN A 226 -10.81 -5.04 2.38
C ASN A 226 -9.96 -6.31 2.55
N GLU A 227 -10.56 -7.50 2.51
CA GLU A 227 -9.90 -8.75 2.93
C GLU A 227 -9.88 -9.86 1.87
N LYS A 228 -10.78 -9.84 0.88
CA LYS A 228 -10.98 -10.98 -0.02
C LYS A 228 -10.86 -10.66 -1.50
N MET A 229 -11.09 -9.41 -1.87
CA MET A 229 -11.18 -8.99 -3.26
C MET A 229 -9.81 -8.94 -3.95
N PHE A 230 -8.77 -8.45 -3.29
CA PHE A 230 -7.49 -8.12 -3.94
C PHE A 230 -6.39 -9.12 -3.60
N HIS A 231 -5.83 -9.73 -4.63
CA HIS A 231 -4.73 -10.69 -4.56
C HIS A 231 -3.55 -10.21 -5.42
N GLY A 232 -2.34 -10.28 -4.88
CA GLY A 232 -1.14 -9.82 -5.56
C GLY A 232 0.05 -10.72 -5.27
N TYR A 233 0.86 -10.98 -6.29
CA TYR A 233 2.07 -11.78 -6.17
C TYR A 233 3.27 -11.08 -6.80
N ASP A 234 4.40 -11.20 -6.13
CA ASP A 234 5.71 -10.74 -6.62
C ASP A 234 6.81 -11.58 -5.95
N PHE A 235 8.00 -11.57 -6.53
CA PHE A 235 9.18 -12.26 -6.02
C PHE A 235 10.10 -11.34 -5.20
N ASP A 236 9.92 -10.01 -5.28
CA ASP A 236 10.70 -9.04 -4.50
C ASP A 236 9.93 -8.58 -3.25
N ASN A 237 10.40 -8.98 -2.07
CA ASN A 237 9.84 -8.55 -0.78
C ASN A 237 9.75 -7.03 -0.61
N THR A 238 10.68 -6.28 -1.21
CA THR A 238 10.65 -4.81 -1.21
C THR A 238 9.43 -4.31 -1.97
N MET A 239 9.13 -4.90 -3.12
CA MET A 239 7.97 -4.54 -3.93
C MET A 239 6.67 -4.95 -3.26
N LEU A 240 6.60 -6.14 -2.67
CA LEU A 240 5.43 -6.59 -1.91
C LEU A 240 5.11 -5.67 -0.73
N ARG A 241 6.14 -5.22 -0.01
CA ARG A 241 6.00 -4.23 1.06
C ARG A 241 5.46 -2.90 0.54
N ILE A 242 6.07 -2.37 -0.52
CA ILE A 242 5.64 -1.11 -1.17
C ILE A 242 4.19 -1.25 -1.69
N GLY A 243 3.85 -2.35 -2.35
CA GLY A 243 2.50 -2.63 -2.85
C GLY A 243 1.47 -2.73 -1.73
N SER A 244 1.79 -3.43 -0.64
CA SER A 244 0.92 -3.55 0.53
C SER A 244 0.66 -2.20 1.19
N MET A 245 1.69 -1.38 1.35
CA MET A 245 1.53 -0.02 1.84
C MET A 245 0.73 0.85 0.87
N ASN A 246 0.93 0.69 -0.43
CA ASN A 246 0.20 1.43 -1.45
C ASN A 246 -1.31 1.14 -1.35
N MET A 247 -1.69 -0.14 -1.29
CA MET A 247 -3.08 -0.57 -1.09
C MET A 247 -3.69 0.01 0.19
N LEU A 248 -2.93 0.02 1.28
CA LEU A 248 -3.37 0.54 2.57
C LEU A 248 -3.54 2.07 2.58
N LEU A 249 -2.65 2.80 1.92
CA LEU A 249 -2.79 4.24 1.65
C LEU A 249 -3.97 4.53 0.72
N HIS A 250 -4.35 3.59 -0.13
CA HIS A 250 -5.60 3.67 -0.90
C HIS A 250 -6.79 3.11 -0.13
N GLY A 251 -6.62 2.68 1.12
CA GLY A 251 -7.71 2.28 2.04
C GLY A 251 -8.24 0.87 1.83
N VAL A 252 -7.42 -0.01 1.25
CA VAL A 252 -7.63 -1.45 1.30
C VAL A 252 -6.83 -1.98 2.49
N GLU A 253 -7.52 -2.45 3.53
CA GLU A 253 -6.87 -2.68 4.82
C GLU A 253 -6.06 -3.98 4.90
N ASN A 254 -6.52 -5.06 4.25
CA ASN A 254 -5.89 -6.38 4.34
C ASN A 254 -5.87 -7.09 2.97
N PRO A 255 -5.19 -6.53 1.95
CA PRO A 255 -5.04 -7.20 0.66
C PRO A 255 -4.18 -8.46 0.80
N ALA A 256 -4.49 -9.52 0.06
CA ALA A 256 -3.68 -10.73 -0.01
C ALA A 256 -2.50 -10.52 -0.96
N ILE A 257 -1.42 -9.92 -0.46
CA ILE A 257 -0.18 -9.70 -1.21
C ILE A 257 0.84 -10.67 -0.65
N ASP A 258 1.25 -11.69 -1.41
CA ASP A 258 2.15 -12.72 -0.89
C ASP A 258 3.36 -12.92 -1.81
N HIS A 259 4.47 -13.33 -1.20
CA HIS A 259 5.65 -13.69 -1.96
C HIS A 259 5.40 -15.02 -2.67
N LYS A 260 5.39 -14.98 -4.00
CA LYS A 260 5.22 -16.19 -4.81
C LYS A 260 6.04 -16.07 -6.08
N ASP A 261 6.78 -17.14 -6.37
CA ASP A 261 7.32 -17.33 -7.72
C ASP A 261 6.16 -17.81 -8.61
N SER A 262 5.55 -16.88 -9.35
CA SER A 262 4.38 -17.14 -10.20
C SER A 262 4.65 -18.18 -11.31
N LEU A 263 5.89 -18.62 -11.51
CA LEU A 263 6.31 -19.65 -12.46
C LEU A 263 6.63 -21.01 -11.81
N SER A 264 6.64 -21.12 -10.48
CA SER A 264 6.92 -22.36 -9.78
C SER A 264 5.69 -23.31 -9.80
N GLU A 265 5.91 -24.62 -9.67
CA GLU A 265 4.83 -25.61 -9.64
C GLU A 265 3.83 -25.38 -8.47
N GLU A 266 4.19 -24.59 -7.46
CA GLU A 266 3.30 -24.15 -6.36
C GLU A 266 2.22 -23.14 -6.81
N ALA A 267 2.31 -22.59 -8.02
CA ALA A 267 1.26 -21.80 -8.66
C ALA A 267 0.09 -22.63 -9.20
N SER A 268 0.23 -23.96 -9.28
CA SER A 268 -0.81 -24.85 -9.82
C SER A 268 -2.06 -24.98 -8.94
N GLY A 269 -2.01 -24.54 -7.67
CA GLY A 269 -3.15 -24.51 -6.76
C GLY A 269 -4.12 -23.34 -6.97
N ASP A 270 -3.72 -22.30 -7.73
CA ASP A 270 -4.50 -21.07 -7.91
C ASP A 270 -5.24 -20.97 -9.25
N ILE A 271 -5.22 -22.06 -10.03
CA ILE A 271 -5.91 -22.14 -11.31
C ILE A 271 -7.43 -22.10 -11.06
N GLU A 272 -8.13 -21.12 -11.66
CA GLU A 272 -9.58 -20.83 -11.54
C GLU A 272 -10.08 -20.14 -10.24
N LEU A 273 -9.21 -19.57 -9.41
CA LEU A 273 -9.66 -18.89 -8.17
C LEU A 273 -10.18 -17.45 -8.36
N TYR A 274 -9.82 -16.80 -9.48
CA TYR A 274 -10.03 -15.37 -9.67
C TYR A 274 -10.98 -15.07 -10.83
N ASP A 275 -11.87 -14.09 -10.63
CA ASP A 275 -12.82 -13.64 -11.64
C ASP A 275 -12.16 -12.72 -12.68
N LEU A 276 -11.18 -11.93 -12.23
CA LEU A 276 -10.42 -11.00 -13.07
C LEU A 276 -8.92 -11.08 -12.79
N VAL A 277 -8.12 -11.17 -13.86
CA VAL A 277 -6.66 -11.05 -13.78
C VAL A 277 -6.17 -9.84 -14.56
N LEU A 278 -5.47 -8.93 -13.88
CA LEU A 278 -4.83 -7.75 -14.45
C LEU A 278 -3.34 -7.77 -14.09
N ALA A 279 -2.46 -7.80 -15.10
CA ALA A 279 -1.03 -7.98 -14.88
C ALA A 279 -0.20 -7.19 -15.89
N ASN A 280 1.06 -6.94 -15.54
CA ASN A 280 2.11 -6.60 -16.52
C ASN A 280 3.37 -7.41 -16.18
N PRO A 281 3.46 -8.67 -16.64
CA PRO A 281 4.59 -9.53 -16.29
C PRO A 281 5.91 -8.98 -16.87
N PRO A 282 7.07 -9.32 -16.27
CA PRO A 282 8.36 -8.80 -16.70
C PRO A 282 8.68 -9.18 -18.15
N LEU A 283 9.11 -8.19 -18.95
CA LEU A 283 9.57 -8.37 -20.32
C LEU A 283 11.03 -8.84 -20.32
N ALA A 284 11.29 -10.15 -20.17
CA ALA A 284 12.63 -10.72 -20.30
C ALA A 284 12.67 -11.92 -21.28
N ASP A 285 13.76 -12.01 -22.04
CA ASP A 285 14.06 -12.99 -23.08
C ASP A 285 14.38 -14.37 -22.47
N TYR A 286 13.34 -15.11 -22.05
CA TYR A 286 13.50 -16.47 -21.54
C TYR A 286 13.84 -17.43 -22.69
N ARG A 287 15.10 -17.89 -22.74
CA ARG A 287 15.49 -19.00 -23.63
C ARG A 287 14.82 -20.30 -23.19
N PHE A 288 13.84 -20.73 -23.96
CA PHE A 288 13.12 -21.99 -23.78
C PHE A 288 14.07 -23.20 -23.78
N ASN A 289 14.12 -23.93 -22.66
CA ASN A 289 14.38 -25.36 -22.71
C ASN A 289 13.02 -26.07 -22.77
N SER A 290 12.81 -26.78 -23.86
CA SER A 290 11.62 -27.51 -24.30
C SER A 290 10.86 -28.27 -23.20
N GLY A 291 9.56 -27.97 -23.06
CA GLY A 291 8.60 -28.88 -22.40
C GLY A 291 7.32 -28.29 -21.81
N GLY A 292 7.29 -27.01 -21.45
CA GLY A 292 6.13 -26.37 -20.81
C GLY A 292 5.34 -25.44 -21.73
N THR A 293 4.03 -25.58 -21.77
CA THR A 293 3.12 -24.63 -22.43
C THR A 293 3.20 -23.28 -21.71
N SER A 294 3.59 -22.22 -22.42
CA SER A 294 3.69 -20.85 -21.89
C SER A 294 2.32 -20.32 -21.44
N ILE A 295 2.20 -19.90 -20.18
CA ILE A 295 1.01 -19.21 -19.64
C ILE A 295 1.11 -17.69 -19.86
N PHE A 296 2.28 -17.15 -20.22
CA PHE A 296 2.49 -15.69 -20.24
C PHE A 296 3.22 -15.26 -21.50
N THR A 297 2.45 -14.84 -22.50
CA THR A 297 3.02 -14.07 -23.63
C THR A 297 2.34 -12.71 -23.88
N ASN A 298 1.41 -12.30 -23.00
CA ASN A 298 0.88 -10.94 -22.77
C ASN A 298 -0.47 -11.10 -22.06
N ILE A 299 -0.60 -10.75 -20.78
CA ILE A 299 -1.94 -10.73 -20.15
C ILE A 299 -2.25 -9.34 -19.63
N PHE A 300 -3.13 -8.69 -20.39
CA PHE A 300 -3.85 -7.48 -20.04
C PHE A 300 -5.34 -7.87 -20.01
N GLY A 301 -5.88 -8.16 -18.82
CA GLY A 301 -7.32 -8.34 -18.55
C GLY A 301 -7.96 -9.61 -19.14
N ILE A 302 -8.03 -10.70 -18.37
CA ILE A 302 -8.94 -11.83 -18.68
C ILE A 302 -10.12 -11.74 -17.72
N ASN A 303 -11.31 -11.43 -18.25
CA ASN A 303 -12.56 -11.58 -17.52
C ASN A 303 -13.09 -13.00 -17.76
N ARG A 304 -13.43 -13.72 -16.68
CA ARG A 304 -13.95 -15.09 -16.73
C ARG A 304 -15.13 -15.28 -17.68
N ASP A 305 -16.01 -14.29 -17.80
CA ASP A 305 -17.18 -14.36 -18.68
C ASP A 305 -16.79 -14.37 -20.17
N LEU A 306 -15.67 -13.74 -20.53
CA LEU A 306 -15.14 -13.74 -21.90
C LEU A 306 -14.50 -15.09 -22.29
N CYS A 307 -14.11 -15.92 -21.34
CA CYS A 307 -13.57 -17.27 -21.59
C CYS A 307 -14.67 -18.33 -21.80
N SER A 308 -15.92 -18.02 -21.48
CA SER A 308 -17.03 -18.99 -21.54
C SER A 308 -17.65 -19.19 -22.94
N GLY A 309 -17.14 -18.51 -23.96
CA GLY A 309 -17.69 -18.57 -25.31
C GLY A 309 -16.64 -18.82 -26.39
N THR A 310 -16.39 -20.09 -26.71
CA THR A 310 -16.26 -20.61 -28.09
C THR A 310 -16.01 -22.13 -28.06
N ASP A 311 -17.09 -22.91 -28.01
CA ASP A 311 -17.15 -24.17 -28.76
C ASP A 311 -17.74 -23.84 -30.14
N TYR A 312 -16.89 -23.75 -31.15
CA TYR A 312 -17.25 -23.90 -32.57
C TYR A 312 -16.12 -24.63 -33.30
#